data_AF-A0A101FS01-F1
#
_entry.id   AF-A0A101FS01-F1
#
_cell.length_a   1.000
_cell.length_b   1.000
_cell.length_c   1.000
_cell.angle_alpha   90.00
_cell.angle_beta   90.00
_cell.angle_gamma   90.00
#
_symmetry.space_group_name_H-M   'P 1'
#
loop_
_entity.id
_entity.type
_entity.pdbx_description
1 polymer ?
#
loop_
_entity_poly.entity_id
_entity_poly.type
_entity_poly.pdbx_seq_one_letter_code
_entity_poly.pdbx_strand_id
1 'polypeptide(L)'
;EGFATKFFVDNSCEMVFLELYKDNNLLKRDYFYAPDTYVYTTNLGDSQDVAVLAIHVADVNCTGDRTCIIDGIWQISTHPISVEEDTEYDKMTIQSVNADTKTIMMDNEDNKITLNSNKDQLLMGDIRIKTADQDAITATEPLRFYIYTEETVES
;
A
#
# COMPACT_ATOMS: atom_id res chain seq x y z
N GLU A 1 8.76 7.75 1.47
CA GLU A 1 7.68 8.46 2.21
C GLU A 1 8.15 9.57 3.16
N GLY A 2 9.45 9.79 3.42
CA GLY A 2 9.92 11.06 4.02
C GLY A 2 9.58 11.30 5.50
N PHE A 3 8.94 10.37 6.20
CA PHE A 3 8.74 10.48 7.65
C PHE A 3 10.04 10.26 8.42
N ALA A 4 10.24 11.03 9.47
CA ALA A 4 11.33 10.84 10.44
C ALA A 4 10.84 11.24 11.84
N THR A 5 11.27 10.50 12.86
CA THR A 5 10.93 10.80 14.26
C THR A 5 12.18 10.96 15.10
N LYS A 6 12.12 11.91 16.04
CA LYS A 6 13.12 12.06 17.10
C LYS A 6 12.43 11.85 18.44
N PHE A 7 13.06 11.07 19.31
CA PHE A 7 12.57 10.76 20.65
C PHE A 7 13.51 11.31 21.69
N PHE A 8 12.93 11.81 22.77
CA PHE A 8 13.65 12.37 23.91
C PHE A 8 12.98 11.85 25.18
N VAL A 9 13.75 11.18 26.05
CA VAL A 9 13.25 10.73 27.35
C VAL A 9 13.46 11.83 28.38
N ASP A 10 12.41 12.09 29.15
CA ASP A 10 12.38 13.18 30.13
C ASP A 10 13.22 12.87 31.39
N ASN A 11 13.18 13.77 32.38
CA ASN A 11 13.89 13.57 33.65
C ASN A 11 13.23 12.53 34.56
N SER A 12 11.92 12.30 34.44
CA SER A 12 11.19 11.33 35.26
C SER A 12 11.46 9.89 34.85
N CYS A 13 11.95 9.68 33.62
CA CYS A 13 12.22 8.35 33.06
C CYS A 13 10.96 7.52 32.92
N GLU A 14 9.85 8.20 32.65
CA GLU A 14 8.55 7.60 32.37
C GLU A 14 7.94 8.20 31.10
N MET A 15 8.30 9.45 30.77
CA MET A 15 7.74 10.15 29.61
C MET A 15 8.73 10.23 28.44
N VAL A 16 8.16 10.07 27.25
CA VAL A 16 8.83 10.25 25.97
C VAL A 16 8.23 11.45 25.27
N PHE A 17 9.07 12.42 24.92
CA PHE A 17 8.76 13.50 24.01
C PHE A 17 9.16 13.11 22.58
N LEU A 18 8.25 13.30 21.63
CA LEU A 18 8.46 12.98 20.22
C LEU A 18 8.33 14.23 19.36
N GLU A 19 9.21 14.35 18.37
CA GLU A 19 9.06 15.23 17.22
C GLU A 19 8.89 14.39 15.94
N LEU A 20 7.75 14.56 15.26
CA LEU A 20 7.47 13.95 13.96
C LEU A 20 7.77 14.93 12.83
N TYR A 21 8.52 14.47 11.84
CA TYR A 21 8.89 15.21 10.64
C TYR A 21 8.37 14.51 9.39
N LYS A 22 8.07 15.28 8.35
CA LYS A 22 7.82 14.82 6.98
C LYS A 22 8.60 15.71 6.03
N ASP A 23 9.44 15.11 5.19
CA ASP A 23 10.28 15.80 4.22
C ASP A 23 11.09 16.94 4.88
N ASN A 24 11.67 16.64 6.05
CA ASN A 24 12.42 17.54 6.93
C ASN A 24 11.63 18.69 7.58
N ASN A 25 10.31 18.77 7.38
CA ASN A 25 9.45 19.74 8.06
C ASN A 25 8.85 19.14 9.33
N LEU A 26 8.91 19.87 10.44
CA LEU A 26 8.26 19.46 11.69
C LEU A 26 6.75 19.48 11.49
N LEU A 27 6.12 18.30 11.61
CA LEU A 27 4.66 18.15 11.53
C LEU A 27 4.00 18.28 12.90
N LYS A 28 4.52 17.54 13.88
CA LYS A 28 3.88 17.42 15.19
C LYS A 28 4.91 17.20 16.29
N ARG A 29 4.57 17.69 17.48
CA ARG A 29 5.23 17.36 18.74
C ARG A 29 4.22 16.70 19.64
N ASP A 30 4.65 15.67 20.36
CA ASP A 30 3.78 14.94 21.28
C ASP A 30 4.55 14.46 22.50
N TYR A 31 3.82 14.05 23.54
CA TYR A 31 4.39 13.43 24.73
C TYR A 31 3.47 12.33 25.24
N PHE A 32 4.05 11.21 25.66
CA PHE A 32 3.32 10.06 26.19
C PHE A 32 4.18 9.27 27.18
N TYR A 33 3.55 8.43 27.98
CA TYR A 33 4.24 7.57 28.94
C TYR A 33 4.62 6.25 28.27
N ALA A 34 5.83 5.74 28.51
CA ALA A 34 6.18 4.39 28.05
C ALA A 34 5.76 3.33 29.10
N PRO A 35 5.35 2.11 28.68
CA PRO A 35 5.15 1.68 27.31
C PRO A 35 3.85 2.25 26.69
N ASP A 36 3.92 2.69 25.42
CA ASP A 36 2.74 3.11 24.67
C ASP A 36 3.02 3.15 23.15
N THR A 37 1.99 3.34 22.34
CA THR A 37 2.08 3.48 20.88
C THR A 37 1.69 4.87 20.45
N TYR A 38 2.64 5.61 19.89
CA TYR A 38 2.35 6.85 19.20
C TYR A 38 1.70 6.55 17.85
N VAL A 39 0.50 7.08 17.59
CA VAL A 39 -0.19 6.98 16.31
C VAL A 39 -0.36 8.36 15.70
N TYR A 40 0.09 8.52 14.46
CA TYR A 40 -0.17 9.71 13.66
C TYR A 40 -1.25 9.40 12.63
N THR A 41 -2.32 10.18 12.69
CA THR A 41 -3.43 10.17 11.72
C THR A 41 -3.36 11.40 10.83
N THR A 42 -3.82 11.26 9.59
CA THR A 42 -4.00 12.37 8.65
C THR A 42 -5.16 12.07 7.71
N ASN A 43 -5.66 13.09 7.03
CA ASN A 43 -6.70 12.94 6.02
C ASN A 43 -6.07 12.51 4.70
N LEU A 44 -6.64 11.49 4.05
CA LEU A 44 -6.21 10.95 2.77
C LEU A 44 -7.39 10.99 1.79
N GLY A 45 -7.36 11.97 0.87
CA GLY A 45 -8.52 12.25 0.02
C GLY A 45 -9.75 12.57 0.88
N ASP A 46 -10.86 11.87 0.64
CA ASP A 46 -12.08 12.02 1.41
C ASP A 46 -12.08 11.26 2.75
N SER A 47 -11.11 10.36 2.96
CA SER A 47 -10.99 9.60 4.20
C SER A 47 -10.35 10.44 5.29
N GLN A 48 -11.07 10.65 6.39
CA GLN A 48 -10.60 11.43 7.53
C GLN A 48 -9.91 10.54 8.57
N ASP A 49 -8.97 11.12 9.33
CA ASP A 49 -8.34 10.50 10.50
C ASP A 49 -7.71 9.11 10.23
N VAL A 50 -7.14 8.91 9.04
CA VAL A 50 -6.48 7.64 8.68
C VAL A 50 -5.14 7.53 9.40
N ALA A 51 -4.93 6.45 10.15
CA ALA A 51 -3.64 6.14 10.75
C ALA A 51 -2.61 5.81 9.65
N VAL A 52 -1.55 6.60 9.55
CA VAL A 52 -0.50 6.44 8.53
C VAL A 52 0.87 6.05 9.09
N LEU A 53 1.06 6.25 10.39
CA LEU A 53 2.27 5.89 11.11
C LEU A 53 1.90 5.48 12.54
N ALA A 54 2.45 4.37 13.01
CA ALA A 54 2.41 3.95 14.40
C ALA A 54 3.81 3.52 14.86
N ILE A 55 4.23 3.99 16.03
CA ILE A 55 5.52 3.64 16.64
C ILE A 55 5.27 3.21 18.07
N HIS A 56 5.59 1.96 18.37
CA HIS A 56 5.54 1.42 19.71
C HIS A 56 6.85 1.68 20.44
N VAL A 57 6.77 2.32 21.60
CA VAL A 57 7.88 2.45 22.54
C VAL A 57 7.63 1.48 23.68
N ALA A 58 8.49 0.47 23.80
CA ALA A 58 8.35 -0.60 24.76
C ALA A 58 8.90 -0.23 26.15
N ASP A 59 9.94 0.60 26.20
CA ASP A 59 10.58 0.95 27.48
C ASP A 59 11.42 2.23 27.37
N VAL A 60 11.74 2.83 28.52
CA VAL A 60 12.63 3.97 28.67
C VAL A 60 13.74 3.64 29.66
N ASN A 61 14.96 4.03 29.33
CA ASN A 61 16.12 3.78 30.17
C ASN A 61 16.89 5.07 30.42
N CYS A 62 17.11 5.36 31.69
CA CYS A 62 17.89 6.50 32.16
C CYS A 62 19.17 6.10 32.91
N THR A 63 19.50 4.81 32.93
CA THR A 63 20.75 4.34 33.51
C THR A 63 21.89 4.67 32.55
N GLY A 64 22.58 5.78 32.81
CA GLY A 64 23.56 6.34 31.88
C GLY A 64 22.91 7.37 30.97
N ASP A 65 23.07 7.19 29.65
CA ASP A 65 22.39 8.04 28.67
C ASP A 65 20.91 7.72 28.60
N ARG A 66 20.10 8.76 28.36
CA ARG A 66 18.65 8.62 28.24
C ARG A 66 18.27 8.08 26.87
N THR A 67 17.62 6.92 26.87
CA THR A 67 17.27 6.17 25.66
C THR A 67 15.88 5.56 25.81
N CYS A 68 15.25 5.23 24.69
CA CYS A 68 14.01 4.47 24.66
C CYS A 68 14.14 3.28 23.71
N ILE A 69 13.41 2.20 23.98
CA ILE A 69 13.37 1.01 23.15
C ILE A 69 12.15 1.10 22.23
N ILE A 70 12.39 1.08 20.93
CA ILE A 70 11.37 0.98 19.89
C ILE A 70 11.44 -0.43 19.33
N ASP A 71 10.35 -1.18 19.43
CA ASP A 71 10.25 -2.57 18.96
C ASP A 71 9.11 -2.78 17.94
N GLY A 72 8.35 -1.73 17.62
CA GLY A 72 7.30 -1.76 16.61
C GLY A 72 7.26 -0.47 15.80
N ILE A 73 7.39 -0.58 14.48
CA ILE A 73 7.13 0.52 13.55
C ILE A 73 6.21 0.00 12.46
N TRP A 74 5.11 0.69 12.25
CA TRP A 74 4.16 0.43 11.17
C TRP A 74 3.89 1.73 10.42
N GLN A 75 3.89 1.67 9.09
CA GLN A 75 3.66 2.84 8.25
C GLN A 75 3.00 2.43 6.94
N ILE A 76 2.10 3.28 6.45
CA ILE A 76 1.54 3.21 5.09
C ILE A 76 1.87 4.48 4.30
N SER A 77 1.70 4.42 2.97
CA SER A 77 1.88 5.57 2.09
C SER A 77 0.84 6.66 2.40
N THR A 78 1.23 7.94 2.29
CA THR A 78 0.27 9.07 2.31
C THR A 78 -0.29 9.39 0.92
N HIS A 79 0.02 8.58 -0.09
CA HIS A 79 -0.44 8.73 -1.47
C HIS A 79 -1.35 7.55 -1.81
N PRO A 80 -2.65 7.61 -1.46
CA PRO A 80 -3.60 6.56 -1.83
C PRO A 80 -3.84 6.56 -3.33
N ILE A 81 -4.17 5.40 -3.87
CA ILE A 81 -4.68 5.25 -5.24
C ILE A 81 -6.21 5.31 -5.15
N SER A 82 -6.83 6.19 -5.94
CA SER A 82 -8.29 6.27 -5.95
C SER A 82 -8.90 5.06 -6.66
N VAL A 83 -10.03 4.59 -6.14
CA VAL A 83 -10.79 3.46 -6.66
C VAL A 83 -12.22 3.94 -6.84
N GLU A 84 -12.56 4.29 -8.07
CA GLU A 84 -13.85 4.87 -8.43
C GLU A 84 -14.43 4.11 -9.63
N GLU A 85 -15.76 3.99 -9.67
CA GLU A 85 -16.47 3.45 -10.84
C GLU A 85 -16.08 4.24 -12.09
N ASP A 86 -16.09 3.57 -13.24
CA ASP A 86 -15.65 4.06 -14.55
C ASP A 86 -14.14 4.38 -14.65
N THR A 87 -13.34 4.11 -13.61
CA THR A 87 -11.88 4.24 -13.71
C THR A 87 -11.30 3.09 -14.53
N GLU A 88 -10.63 3.42 -15.63
CA GLU A 88 -9.93 2.46 -16.48
C GLU A 88 -8.51 2.16 -15.98
N TYR A 89 -8.17 0.87 -15.97
CA TYR A 89 -6.86 0.32 -15.74
C TYR A 89 -6.50 -0.60 -16.91
N ASP A 90 -5.79 -0.05 -17.90
CA ASP A 90 -5.42 -0.68 -19.17
C ASP A 90 -6.62 -1.24 -19.98
N LYS A 91 -6.97 -2.51 -19.81
CA LYS A 91 -8.11 -3.16 -20.47
C LYS A 91 -9.28 -3.42 -19.54
N MET A 92 -9.15 -3.11 -18.27
CA MET A 92 -10.16 -3.36 -17.25
C MET A 92 -10.73 -2.02 -16.76
N THR A 93 -12.04 -1.93 -16.61
CA THR A 93 -12.75 -0.76 -16.07
C THR A 93 -13.39 -1.16 -14.74
N ILE A 94 -13.31 -0.29 -13.72
CA ILE A 94 -14.04 -0.51 -12.46
C ILE A 94 -15.53 -0.35 -12.72
N GLN A 95 -16.28 -1.44 -12.52
CA GLN A 95 -17.74 -1.45 -12.68
C GLN A 95 -18.48 -1.19 -11.37
N SER A 96 -17.90 -1.61 -10.24
CA SER A 96 -18.50 -1.31 -8.93
C SER A 96 -17.48 -1.33 -7.81
N VAL A 97 -17.72 -0.47 -6.82
CA VAL A 97 -16.98 -0.42 -5.56
C VAL A 97 -17.97 -0.62 -4.42
N ASN A 98 -17.90 -1.77 -3.74
CA ASN A 98 -18.80 -2.08 -2.64
C ASN A 98 -18.04 -2.05 -1.30
N ALA A 99 -18.31 -1.01 -0.51
CA ALA A 99 -17.69 -0.82 0.80
C ALA A 99 -18.16 -1.83 1.85
N ASP A 100 -19.42 -2.31 1.77
CA ASP A 100 -19.99 -3.26 2.73
C ASP A 100 -19.36 -4.65 2.58
N THR A 101 -19.23 -5.13 1.34
CA THR A 101 -18.60 -6.42 1.03
C THR A 101 -17.08 -6.34 0.88
N LYS A 102 -16.53 -5.12 0.83
CA LYS A 102 -15.09 -4.83 0.59
C LYS A 102 -14.59 -5.42 -0.72
N THR A 103 -15.39 -5.28 -1.78
CA THR A 103 -15.08 -5.84 -3.11
C THR A 103 -15.02 -4.74 -4.16
N ILE A 104 -14.05 -4.87 -5.06
CA ILE A 104 -13.96 -4.10 -6.30
C ILE A 104 -14.19 -5.09 -7.43
N MET A 105 -15.11 -4.77 -8.34
CA MET A 105 -15.36 -5.58 -9.53
C MET A 105 -14.97 -4.79 -10.76
N MET A 106 -14.24 -5.45 -11.65
CA MET A 106 -13.74 -4.86 -12.89
C MET A 106 -14.03 -5.82 -14.05
N ASP A 107 -14.31 -5.27 -15.22
CA ASP A 107 -14.45 -6.04 -16.45
C ASP A 107 -13.84 -5.30 -17.64
N ASN A 108 -13.94 -5.89 -18.82
CA ASN A 108 -13.41 -5.32 -20.05
C ASN A 108 -14.53 -4.96 -21.05
N GLU A 109 -15.74 -4.63 -20.58
CA GLU A 109 -16.91 -4.38 -21.45
C GLU A 109 -16.60 -3.31 -22.51
N ASP A 110 -15.93 -2.22 -22.10
CA ASP A 110 -15.52 -1.13 -22.98
C ASP A 110 -14.26 -1.44 -23.80
N ASN A 111 -13.52 -2.48 -23.40
CA ASN A 111 -12.17 -2.79 -23.89
C ASN A 111 -12.07 -4.25 -24.36
N LYS A 112 -12.51 -4.51 -25.60
CA LYS A 112 -12.48 -5.88 -26.18
C LYS A 112 -11.07 -6.48 -26.18
N ILE A 113 -10.96 -7.67 -25.59
CA ILE A 113 -9.74 -8.48 -25.61
C ILE A 113 -9.87 -9.53 -26.70
N THR A 114 -8.97 -9.47 -27.70
CA THR A 114 -8.90 -10.50 -28.74
C THR A 114 -7.79 -11.49 -28.41
N LEU A 115 -8.11 -12.77 -28.33
CA LEU A 115 -7.14 -13.84 -28.15
C LEU A 115 -6.75 -14.42 -29.52
N ASN A 116 -5.54 -14.12 -29.99
CA ASN A 116 -4.96 -14.71 -31.19
C ASN A 116 -3.79 -15.63 -30.82
N SER A 117 -3.42 -16.55 -31.71
CA SER A 117 -2.22 -17.38 -31.54
C SER A 117 -0.96 -16.54 -31.29
N ASN A 118 -0.08 -17.03 -30.41
CA ASN A 118 1.22 -16.43 -30.08
C ASN A 118 1.16 -14.95 -29.70
N LYS A 119 0.22 -14.59 -28.82
CA LYS A 119 0.06 -13.24 -28.27
C LYS A 119 0.44 -13.18 -26.81
N ASP A 120 1.00 -12.02 -26.49
CA ASP A 120 1.35 -11.59 -25.16
C ASP A 120 0.79 -10.19 -25.01
N GLN A 121 -0.21 -10.02 -24.17
CA GLN A 121 -0.90 -8.74 -24.05
C GLN A 121 -1.19 -8.41 -22.60
N LEU A 122 -1.07 -7.12 -22.31
CA LEU A 122 -1.40 -6.54 -21.02
C LEU A 122 -2.91 -6.60 -20.80
N LEU A 123 -3.31 -7.03 -19.60
CA LEU A 123 -4.69 -6.98 -19.13
C LEU A 123 -4.89 -5.75 -18.24
N MET A 124 -4.10 -5.66 -17.16
CA MET A 124 -4.14 -4.57 -16.18
C MET A 124 -2.89 -4.61 -15.31
N GLY A 125 -2.21 -3.48 -15.12
CA GLY A 125 -1.04 -3.37 -14.24
C GLY A 125 0.06 -4.34 -14.66
N ASP A 126 0.39 -5.29 -13.79
CA ASP A 126 1.37 -6.34 -14.11
C ASP A 126 0.73 -7.65 -14.58
N ILE A 127 -0.61 -7.71 -14.65
CA ILE A 127 -1.37 -8.89 -15.07
C ILE A 127 -1.44 -8.93 -16.60
N ARG A 128 -1.06 -10.08 -17.16
CA ARG A 128 -0.94 -10.30 -18.60
C ARG A 128 -1.63 -11.60 -19.01
N ILE A 129 -1.98 -11.68 -20.29
CA ILE A 129 -2.52 -12.89 -20.92
C ILE A 129 -1.54 -13.36 -21.98
N LYS A 130 -1.11 -14.62 -21.86
CA LYS A 130 -0.34 -15.32 -22.89
C LYS A 130 -1.21 -16.36 -23.58
N THR A 131 -1.20 -16.35 -24.91
CA THR A 131 -1.80 -17.42 -25.72
C THR A 131 -0.72 -18.31 -26.31
N ALA A 132 -1.04 -19.59 -26.47
CA ALA A 132 -0.12 -20.54 -27.09
C ALA A 132 0.11 -20.23 -28.57
N ASP A 133 1.31 -20.54 -29.06
CA ASP A 133 1.59 -20.59 -30.48
C ASP A 133 0.96 -21.86 -31.08
N GLN A 134 -0.18 -21.70 -31.75
CA GLN A 134 -0.98 -22.76 -32.35
C GLN A 134 -1.38 -22.39 -33.78
N ASP A 135 -1.09 -23.27 -34.74
CA ASP A 135 -1.45 -23.07 -36.14
C ASP A 135 -2.95 -23.33 -36.39
N ALA A 136 -3.54 -24.28 -35.67
CA ALA A 136 -4.94 -24.66 -35.78
C ALA A 136 -5.69 -24.40 -34.47
N ILE A 137 -6.83 -23.71 -34.57
CA ILE A 137 -7.78 -23.45 -33.47
C ILE A 137 -9.10 -24.08 -33.90
N THR A 138 -9.47 -25.19 -33.25
CA THR A 138 -10.68 -25.97 -33.59
C THR A 138 -11.48 -26.30 -32.32
N ALA A 139 -12.69 -26.85 -32.47
CA ALA A 139 -13.50 -27.26 -31.33
C ALA A 139 -12.85 -28.40 -30.50
N THR A 140 -12.02 -29.25 -31.14
CA THR A 140 -11.29 -30.34 -30.47
C THR A 140 -9.92 -29.91 -29.98
N GLU A 141 -9.39 -28.80 -30.51
CA GLU A 141 -8.11 -28.20 -30.13
C GLU A 141 -8.30 -26.69 -29.94
N PRO A 142 -8.95 -26.25 -28.84
CA PRO A 142 -9.18 -24.83 -28.61
C PRO A 142 -7.86 -24.09 -28.34
N LEU A 143 -7.89 -22.78 -28.52
CA LEU A 143 -6.76 -21.91 -28.17
C LEU A 143 -6.51 -22.01 -26.67
N ARG A 144 -5.29 -22.38 -26.29
CA ARG A 144 -4.85 -22.40 -24.90
C ARG A 144 -4.29 -21.02 -24.53
N PHE A 145 -4.63 -20.57 -23.33
CA PHE A 145 -4.09 -19.34 -22.76
C PHE A 145 -3.92 -19.49 -21.26
N TYR A 146 -3.09 -18.62 -20.69
CA TYR A 146 -2.94 -18.47 -19.25
C TYR A 146 -2.78 -17.00 -18.88
N ILE A 147 -3.12 -16.70 -17.63
CA ILE A 147 -2.93 -15.38 -17.03
C ILE A 147 -1.70 -15.48 -16.12
N TYR A 148 -0.85 -14.46 -16.14
CA TYR A 148 0.35 -14.39 -15.30
C TYR A 148 0.64 -12.95 -14.89
N THR A 149 1.47 -12.77 -13.87
CA THR A 149 2.05 -11.48 -13.51
C THR A 149 3.52 -11.42 -13.93
N GLU A 150 3.95 -10.26 -14.41
CA GLU A 150 5.37 -10.00 -14.67
C GLU A 150 6.00 -9.34 -13.45
N GLU A 151 7.08 -9.91 -12.95
CA GLU A 151 7.79 -9.41 -11.78
C GLU A 151 9.20 -8.99 -12.21
N THR A 152 9.58 -7.74 -11.92
CA THR A 152 10.97 -7.31 -12.08
C THR A 152 11.71 -7.59 -10.79
N VAL A 153 12.68 -8.51 -10.83
CA VAL A 153 13.57 -8.76 -9.69
C VAL A 153 14.78 -7.84 -9.84
N GLU A 154 14.86 -6.81 -9.01
CA GLU A 154 16.09 -6.01 -8.89
C GLU A 154 17.18 -6.85 -8.22
N SER A 155 18.34 -6.93 -8.86
CA SER A 155 19.54 -7.66 -8.41
C SER A 155 20.57 -6.76 -7.75
#